data_AF-A0A3D3S4F7-F1
#
_entry.id   AF-A0A3D3S4F7-F1
#
_cell.length_a   1.000
_cell.length_b   1.000
_cell.length_c   1.000
_cell.angle_alpha   90.00
_cell.angle_beta   90.00
_cell.angle_gamma   90.00
#
_symmetry.space_group_name_H-M   'P 1'
#
loop_
_entity.id
_entity.type
_entity.pdbx_description
1 polymer ?
#
loop_
_entity_poly.entity_id
_entity_poly.type
_entity_poly.pdbx_seq_one_letter_code
_entity_poly.pdbx_strand_id
1 'polypeptide(L)'
;MAITPSSPIDPPSQSATRALRLFAPQVSANYGTRVAAALGLSLAALEEREFEDGEHKIRPLDNVRGADIFVLQQLHGEPGHSIHDKLCRLLFLLGA
;
A
#
# COMPACT_ATOMS: atom_id res chain seq x y z
N MET A 1 1.18 -48.63 -0.75
CA MET A 1 0.70 -47.25 -0.53
C MET A 1 1.80 -46.54 0.27
N ALA A 2 2.70 -45.82 -0.42
CA ALA A 2 3.88 -45.20 0.19
C ALA A 2 3.65 -43.69 0.32
N ILE A 3 3.72 -43.18 1.54
CA ILE A 3 3.72 -41.75 1.85
C ILE A 3 5.13 -41.21 1.60
N THR A 4 5.28 -40.30 0.65
CA THR A 4 6.53 -39.52 0.48
C THR A 4 6.65 -38.54 1.65
N PRO A 5 7.83 -38.41 2.29
CA PRO A 5 8.03 -37.36 3.27
C PRO A 5 8.01 -36.00 2.56
N SER A 6 7.24 -35.07 3.10
CA SER A 6 7.20 -33.67 2.69
C SER A 6 8.59 -33.03 2.82
N SER A 7 8.99 -32.24 1.83
CA SER A 7 10.20 -31.40 1.90
C SER A 7 10.24 -30.57 3.20
N PRO A 8 11.44 -30.25 3.72
CA PRO A 8 11.58 -29.33 4.84
C PRO A 8 10.88 -28.01 4.49
N ILE A 9 10.11 -27.46 5.43
CA ILE A 9 9.75 -26.04 5.39
C ILE A 9 11.09 -25.30 5.46
N ASP A 10 11.49 -24.66 4.37
CA ASP A 10 12.66 -23.80 4.38
C ASP A 10 12.49 -22.76 5.50
N PRO A 11 13.47 -22.59 6.41
CA PRO A 11 13.44 -21.46 7.31
C PRO A 11 13.40 -20.16 6.48
N PRO A 12 12.71 -19.09 6.95
CA PRO A 12 12.73 -17.82 6.23
C PRO A 12 14.18 -17.42 5.96
N SER A 13 14.55 -17.40 4.68
CA SER A 13 15.92 -17.11 4.26
C SER A 13 16.33 -15.76 4.83
N GLN A 14 17.54 -15.69 5.39
CA GLN A 14 18.13 -14.46 5.89
C GLN A 14 18.15 -13.42 4.77
N SER A 15 17.45 -12.31 5.02
CA SER A 15 16.88 -11.43 4.01
C SER A 15 17.95 -10.68 3.22
N ALA A 16 17.91 -10.79 1.88
CA ALA A 16 18.31 -9.67 1.04
C ALA A 16 17.52 -8.43 1.51
N THR A 17 18.17 -7.27 1.66
CA THR A 17 17.51 -6.03 2.10
C THR A 17 16.29 -5.77 1.21
N ARG A 18 15.08 -5.97 1.73
CA ARG A 18 13.85 -5.68 1.01
C ARG A 18 13.69 -4.17 0.95
N ALA A 19 13.42 -3.65 -0.25
CA ALA A 19 13.19 -2.22 -0.41
C ALA A 19 11.90 -1.84 0.33
N LEU A 20 11.94 -0.83 1.19
CA LEU A 20 10.75 -0.29 1.83
C LEU A 20 10.07 0.70 0.87
N ARG A 21 8.75 0.59 0.70
CA ARG A 21 7.94 1.59 0.00
C ARG A 21 6.80 2.07 0.87
N LEU A 22 6.69 3.39 1.01
CA LEU A 22 5.59 4.05 1.71
C LEU A 22 4.67 4.73 0.71
N PHE A 23 3.43 4.27 0.63
CA PHE A 23 2.37 4.90 -0.15
C PHE A 23 1.45 5.72 0.76
N ALA A 24 0.93 6.82 0.25
CA ALA A 24 -0.14 7.58 0.91
C ALA A 24 -1.07 8.15 -0.17
N PRO A 25 -2.36 7.78 -0.19
CA PRO A 25 -3.35 8.40 -1.07
C PRO A 25 -3.42 9.91 -0.86
N GLN A 26 -3.95 10.65 -1.83
CA GLN A 26 -3.88 12.11 -1.90
C GLN A 26 -4.41 12.79 -0.63
N VAL A 27 -5.52 12.28 -0.08
CA VAL A 27 -6.11 12.77 1.18
C VAL A 27 -5.18 12.64 2.39
N SER A 28 -4.21 11.73 2.33
CA SER A 28 -3.22 11.48 3.38
C SER A 28 -1.81 11.98 3.00
N ALA A 29 -1.61 12.51 1.78
CA ALA A 29 -0.29 12.77 1.21
C ALA A 29 0.53 13.78 2.02
N ASN A 30 -0.10 14.81 2.60
CA ASN A 30 0.61 15.79 3.44
C ASN A 30 1.26 15.11 4.65
N TYR A 31 0.48 14.34 5.41
CA TYR A 31 1.00 13.63 6.57
C TYR A 31 1.96 12.50 6.16
N GLY A 32 1.63 11.76 5.10
CA GLY A 32 2.48 10.72 4.52
C GLY A 32 3.85 11.26 4.13
N THR A 33 3.93 12.43 3.50
CA THR A 33 5.19 13.07 3.10
C THR A 33 6.07 13.37 4.31
N ARG A 34 5.48 13.84 5.42
CA ARG A 34 6.22 14.10 6.66
C ARG A 34 6.75 12.80 7.29
N VAL A 35 5.96 11.73 7.26
CA VAL A 35 6.41 10.40 7.74
C VAL A 35 7.51 9.85 6.85
N ALA A 36 7.38 9.95 5.52
CA ALA A 36 8.41 9.54 4.57
C ALA A 36 9.73 10.29 4.81
N ALA A 37 9.67 11.62 4.96
CA ALA A 37 10.83 12.44 5.23
C ALA A 37 11.54 12.05 6.55
N ALA A 38 10.77 11.75 7.61
CA ALA A 38 11.33 11.26 8.88
C ALA A 38 12.03 9.89 8.75
N LEU A 39 11.65 9.09 7.76
CA LEU A 39 12.28 7.80 7.42
C LEU A 39 13.41 7.93 6.39
N GLY A 40 13.71 9.14 5.90
CA GLY A 40 14.69 9.36 4.83
C GLY A 40 14.23 8.89 3.45
N LEU A 41 12.91 8.82 3.23
CA LEU A 41 12.28 8.32 2.00
C LEU A 41 11.43 9.40 1.33
N SER A 42 11.06 9.14 0.07
CA SER A 42 9.95 9.81 -0.60
C SER A 42 8.74 8.88 -0.65
N LEU A 43 7.54 9.44 -0.81
CA LEU A 43 6.35 8.62 -1.07
C LEU A 43 6.51 7.88 -2.40
N ALA A 44 6.16 6.60 -2.39
CA ALA A 44 6.04 5.80 -3.60
C ALA A 44 4.84 6.28 -4.43
N ALA A 45 4.95 6.16 -5.75
CA ALA A 45 4.04 6.82 -6.67
C ALA A 45 2.70 6.06 -6.83
N LEU A 46 1.58 6.79 -6.75
CA LEU A 46 0.23 6.30 -6.99
C LEU A 46 -0.40 7.02 -8.18
N GLU A 47 -1.20 6.29 -8.97
CA GLU A 47 -2.25 6.90 -9.80
C GLU A 47 -3.53 6.93 -8.96
N GLU A 48 -4.15 8.10 -8.86
CA GLU A 48 -5.50 8.30 -8.32
C GLU A 48 -6.33 9.02 -9.37
N ARG A 49 -7.50 8.46 -9.71
CA ARG A 49 -8.41 9.04 -10.69
C ARG A 49 -9.85 8.88 -10.25
N GLU A 50 -10.59 9.97 -10.28
CA GLU A 50 -12.04 10.01 -10.07
C GLU A 50 -12.76 10.07 -11.42
N PHE A 51 -13.85 9.33 -11.55
CA PHE A 51 -14.73 9.34 -12.71
C PHE A 51 -16.04 10.06 -12.38
N GLU A 52 -16.76 10.53 -13.40
CA GLU A 52 -17.95 11.37 -13.25
C GLU A 52 -19.13 10.66 -12.57
N ASP A 53 -19.15 9.32 -12.63
CA ASP A 53 -20.15 8.45 -12.00
C ASP A 53 -19.83 8.12 -10.53
N GLY A 54 -18.73 8.65 -9.99
CA GLY A 54 -18.29 8.41 -8.62
C GLY A 54 -17.37 7.21 -8.46
N GLU A 55 -17.03 6.50 -9.55
CA GLU A 55 -16.00 5.46 -9.49
C GLU A 55 -14.63 6.06 -9.17
N HIS A 56 -13.80 5.27 -8.50
CA HIS A 56 -12.44 5.66 -8.14
C HIS A 56 -11.44 4.58 -8.56
N LYS A 57 -10.41 4.98 -9.28
CA LYS A 57 -9.26 4.15 -9.60
C LYS A 57 -8.07 4.57 -8.76
N ILE A 58 -7.43 3.59 -8.16
CA ILE A 58 -6.18 3.75 -7.46
C ILE A 58 -5.25 2.58 -7.81
N ARG A 59 -3.98 2.86 -8.13
CA ARG A 59 -2.97 1.79 -8.33
C ARG A 59 -1.55 2.27 -8.03
N PRO A 60 -0.65 1.37 -7.60
CA PRO A 60 0.77 1.65 -7.60
C PRO A 60 1.30 1.93 -9.01
N LEU A 61 2.14 2.96 -9.15
CA LEU A 61 2.97 3.19 -10.33
C LEU A 61 4.34 2.53 -10.22
N ASP A 62 4.70 2.15 -9.00
CA ASP A 62 5.97 1.59 -8.61
C ASP A 62 5.94 0.05 -8.53
N ASN A 63 7.06 -0.62 -8.82
CA ASN A 63 7.16 -2.07 -8.63
C ASN A 63 7.15 -2.45 -7.14
N VAL A 64 6.14 -3.19 -6.71
CA VAL A 64 5.93 -3.63 -5.32
C VAL A 64 6.42 -5.05 -5.02
N ARG A 65 6.85 -5.82 -6.03
CA ARG A 65 7.22 -7.23 -5.84
C ARG A 65 8.44 -7.37 -4.95
N GLY A 66 8.30 -8.14 -3.87
CA GLY A 66 9.40 -8.46 -2.96
C GLY A 66 9.81 -7.32 -2.02
N ALA A 67 9.15 -6.16 -2.12
CA ALA A 67 9.33 -5.01 -1.26
C ALA A 67 8.47 -5.12 0.01
N ASP A 68 8.88 -4.41 1.07
CA ASP A 68 8.06 -4.24 2.27
C ASP A 68 7.20 -2.97 2.08
N ILE A 69 5.89 -3.19 1.96
CA ILE A 69 4.93 -2.15 1.60
C ILE A 69 4.21 -1.63 2.83
N PHE A 70 4.21 -0.32 3.00
CA PHE A 70 3.44 0.39 4.00
C PHE A 70 2.49 1.36 3.30
N VAL A 71 1.22 1.38 3.72
CA VAL A 71 0.22 2.33 3.23
C VAL A 71 -0.28 3.16 4.40
N LEU A 72 -0.15 4.48 4.27
CA LEU A 72 -0.65 5.44 5.27
C LEU A 72 -1.93 6.07 4.74
N GLN A 73 -3.05 5.76 5.39
CA GLN A 73 -4.35 6.36 5.09
C GLN A 73 -5.04 6.85 6.37
N GLN A 74 -5.42 8.12 6.41
CA GLN A 74 -6.29 8.67 7.43
C GLN A 74 -7.73 8.26 7.15
N LEU A 75 -8.47 7.87 8.20
CA LEU A 75 -9.87 7.43 8.09
C LEU A 75 -10.88 8.33 8.81
N HIS A 76 -10.45 9.48 9.34
CA HIS A 76 -11.42 10.43 9.91
C HIS A 76 -12.22 11.09 8.78
N GLY A 77 -13.50 11.36 9.04
CA GLY A 77 -14.37 12.03 8.09
C GLY A 77 -13.98 13.50 7.93
N GLU A 78 -14.05 14.01 6.71
CA GLU A 78 -13.83 15.42 6.40
C GLU A 78 -14.78 15.88 5.27
N PRO A 79 -15.01 17.19 5.09
CA PRO A 79 -15.79 17.67 3.95
C PRO A 79 -15.20 17.17 2.62
N GLY A 80 -16.04 16.56 1.77
CA GLY A 80 -15.64 16.02 0.47
C GLY A 80 -15.28 14.53 0.47
N HIS A 81 -14.86 13.95 1.59
CA HIS A 81 -14.56 12.51 1.69
C HIS A 81 -15.11 11.89 2.97
N SER A 82 -16.08 10.99 2.81
CA SER A 82 -16.58 10.21 3.94
C SER A 82 -15.56 9.17 4.39
N ILE A 83 -15.75 8.66 5.61
CA ILE A 83 -14.95 7.55 6.15
C ILE A 83 -15.05 6.33 5.23
N HIS A 84 -16.24 6.07 4.69
CA HIS A 84 -16.49 4.95 3.79
C HIS A 84 -15.70 5.09 2.48
N ASP A 85 -15.66 6.29 1.90
CA ASP A 85 -14.89 6.55 0.67
C ASP A 85 -13.41 6.29 0.90
N LYS A 86 -12.85 6.83 2.00
CA LYS A 86 -11.44 6.66 2.35
C LYS A 86 -11.08 5.20 2.62
N LEU A 87 -11.99 4.45 3.26
CA LEU A 87 -11.81 3.02 3.52
C LEU A 87 -11.89 2.20 2.23
N CYS A 88 -12.88 2.44 1.37
CA CYS A 88 -12.99 1.74 0.09
C CYS A 88 -11.75 1.96 -0.78
N ARG A 89 -11.27 3.20 -0.89
CA ARG A 89 -10.02 3.52 -1.63
C ARG A 89 -8.80 2.80 -1.05
N LEU A 90 -8.68 2.72 0.27
CA LEU A 90 -7.62 1.95 0.92
C LEU A 90 -7.70 0.47 0.54
N LEU A 91 -8.88 -0.14 0.64
CA LEU A 91 -9.07 -1.56 0.32
C LEU A 91 -8.78 -1.86 -1.16
N PHE A 92 -9.18 -0.97 -2.07
CA PHE A 92 -8.85 -1.10 -3.49
C PHE A 92 -7.35 -1.02 -3.76
N LEU A 93 -6.62 -0.13 -3.09
CA LEU A 93 -5.17 -0.07 -3.20
C LEU A 93 -4.49 -1.32 -2.64
N LEU A 94 -4.98 -1.87 -1.52
CA LEU A 94 -4.41 -3.08 -0.91
C LEU A 94 -4.67 -4.33 -1.74
N GLY A 95 -5.73 -4.34 -2.56
CA GLY A 95 -6.07 -5.43 -3.48
C GLY A 95 -5.52 -5.28 -4.91
N ALA A 96 -4.77 -4.22 -5.20
CA ALA A 96 -4.30 -3.86 -6.54
C ALA A 96 -3.08 -4.65 -7.04
#